data_AF-A0A953JER3-F1
#
_entry.id   AF-A0A953JER3-F1
#
_cell.length_a   1.000
_cell.length_b   1.000
_cell.length_c   1.000
_cell.angle_alpha   90.00
_cell.angle_beta   90.00
_cell.angle_gamma   90.00
#
_symmetry.space_group_name_H-M   'P 1'
#
loop_
_entity.id
_entity.type
_entity.pdbx_description
1 polymer ?
#
loop_
_entity_poly.entity_id
_entity_poly.type
_entity_poly.pdbx_seq_one_letter_code
_entity_poly.pdbx_strand_id
1 'polypeptide(L)' 'LVAACAGSPSAPLPLTSVTAAVHALNDDLDTLALVRAVEEIADDSTLDDGAKFEALVYLDRILGVELTRALRP' A
#
# COMPACT_ATOMS: atom_id res chain seq x y z
N LEU A 1 -9.16 3.23 -4.55
CA LEU A 1 -7.85 2.56 -4.76
C LEU A 1 -7.91 1.09 -4.36
N VAL A 2 -7.91 0.74 -3.07
CA VAL A 2 -7.96 -0.68 -2.64
C VAL A 2 -9.12 -1.47 -3.27
N ALA A 3 -10.33 -0.89 -3.31
CA ALA A 3 -11.50 -1.52 -3.95
C ALA A 3 -11.39 -1.67 -5.47
N ALA A 4 -10.62 -0.82 -6.14
CA ALA A 4 -10.39 -0.95 -7.58
C ALA A 4 -9.39 -2.07 -7.88
N CYS A 5 -8.38 -2.24 -7.02
CA CYS A 5 -7.37 -3.28 -7.14
C CYS A 5 -7.83 -4.67 -6.64
N ALA A 6 -8.84 -4.72 -5.77
CA ALA A 6 -9.32 -5.94 -5.13
C ALA A 6 -9.92 -6.99 -6.09
N GLY A 7 -10.29 -6.60 -7.31
CA GLY A 7 -10.79 -7.52 -8.34
C GLY A 7 -9.70 -8.27 -9.09
N SER A 8 -8.42 -7.90 -8.91
CA SER A 8 -7.29 -8.48 -9.62
C SER A 8 -6.71 -9.69 -8.87
N PRO A 9 -6.13 -10.68 -9.58
CA PRO A 9 -5.45 -11.79 -8.93
C PRO A 9 -4.29 -11.28 -8.06
N SER A 10 -4.06 -11.93 -6.91
CA SER A 10 -2.92 -11.62 -6.04
C SER A 10 -1.60 -11.76 -6.80
N ALA A 11 -0.63 -10.91 -6.47
CA ALA A 11 0.68 -10.87 -7.08
C ALA A 11 1.75 -10.62 -6.00
N PRO A 12 3.04 -10.87 -6.27
CA PRO A 12 4.10 -10.67 -5.29
C PRO A 12 4.12 -9.24 -4.72
N LEU A 13 4.40 -9.14 -3.42
CA LEU A 13 4.55 -7.86 -2.74
C LEU A 13 5.71 -7.05 -3.36
N PRO A 14 5.50 -5.78 -3.78
CA PRO A 14 6.55 -4.94 -4.34
C PRO A 14 7.47 -4.44 -3.23
N LEU A 15 8.47 -5.26 -2.89
CA LEU A 15 9.33 -5.05 -1.72
C LEU A 15 10.05 -3.70 -1.72
N THR A 16 10.48 -3.20 -2.88
CA THR A 16 11.16 -1.90 -2.98
C THR A 16 10.25 -0.76 -2.52
N SER A 17 9.02 -0.71 -3.02
CA SER A 17 8.05 0.34 -2.69
C SER A 17 7.59 0.24 -1.23
N VAL A 18 7.37 -0.98 -0.74
CA VAL A 18 7.03 -1.23 0.67
C VAL A 18 8.18 -0.85 1.61
N THR A 19 9.43 -1.10 1.22
CA THR A 19 10.60 -0.75 2.03
C THR A 19 10.73 0.75 2.22
N ALA A 20 10.44 1.56 1.19
CA ALA A 20 10.43 3.02 1.32
C ALA A 20 9.38 3.49 2.34
N ALA A 21 8.16 2.94 2.27
CA ALA A 21 7.10 3.25 3.24
C ALA A 21 7.46 2.80 4.67
N VAL A 22 8.09 1.64 4.84
CA VAL A 22 8.59 1.16 6.15
C VAL A 22 9.73 2.03 6.67
N HIS A 23 10.57 2.58 5.80
CA HIS A 23 11.60 3.53 6.21
C HIS A 23 11.00 4.82 6.78
N ALA A 24 9.98 5.38 6.13
CA ALA A 24 9.23 6.54 6.64
C ALA A 24 8.58 6.26 8.00
N LEU A 25 8.07 5.04 8.20
CA LEU A 25 7.53 4.61 9.49
C LEU A 25 8.58 4.60 10.61
N ASN A 26 9.79 4.14 10.30
CA ASN A 26 10.87 4.08 11.28
C ASN A 26 11.52 5.45 11.52
N ASP A 27 11.35 6.40 10.61
CA ASP A 27 11.86 7.78 10.72
C ASP A 27 10.83 8.69 11.38
N ASP A 28 10.73 8.59 12.71
CA ASP A 28 9.82 9.41 13.55
C ASP A 28 8.35 9.40 13.09
N LEU A 29 7.90 8.27 12.52
CA LEU A 29 6.59 8.16 11.89
C LEU A 29 6.35 9.32 10.92
N ASP A 30 7.26 9.54 9.96
CA ASP A 30 7.10 10.58 8.93
C ASP A 30 5.83 10.28 8.10
N THR A 31 4.72 10.80 8.59
CA THR A 31 3.39 10.59 8.03
C THR A 31 3.27 11.19 6.64
N LEU A 32 4.02 12.26 6.34
CA LEU A 32 3.99 12.87 5.02
C LEU A 32 4.71 11.99 4.00
N ALA A 33 5.90 11.50 4.35
CA ALA A 33 6.63 10.55 3.51
C ALA A 33 5.85 9.24 3.32
N LEU A 34 5.16 8.78 4.35
CA LEU A 34 4.30 7.60 4.30
C LEU A 34 3.11 7.78 3.35
N VAL A 35 2.38 8.89 3.43
CA VAL A 35 1.25 9.17 2.53
C VAL A 35 1.74 9.25 1.08
N ARG A 36 2.88 9.91 0.84
CA ARG A 36 3.50 9.97 -0.49
C ARG A 36 3.87 8.58 -1.00
N ALA A 37 4.46 7.73 -0.18
CA ALA A 37 4.80 6.37 -0.59
C ALA A 37 3.55 5.55 -0.96
N VAL A 38 2.42 5.76 -0.28
CA VAL A 38 1.14 5.14 -0.62
C VAL A 38 0.60 5.66 -1.96
N GLU A 39 0.69 6.96 -2.21
CA GLU A 39 0.31 7.58 -3.50
C GLU A 39 1.20 7.08 -4.64
N GLU A 40 2.51 7.01 -4.43
CA GLU A 40 3.47 6.48 -5.40
C GLU A 40 3.15 5.02 -5.78
N ILE A 41 2.85 4.16 -4.80
CA ILE A 41 2.43 2.77 -5.06
C ILE A 41 1.13 2.73 -5.86
N ALA A 42 0.17 3.61 -5.55
CA ALA A 42 -1.10 3.68 -6.25
C ALA A 42 -0.93 4.07 -7.72
N ASP A 43 -0.07 5.05 -7.99
CA ASP A 43 0.12 5.64 -9.31
C ASP A 43 1.18 4.93 -10.16
N ASP A 44 1.96 4.02 -9.58
CA ASP A 44 2.99 3.26 -10.30
C ASP A 44 2.38 2.37 -11.39
N SER A 45 2.50 2.78 -12.66
CA SER A 45 1.99 2.02 -13.80
C SER A 45 2.79 0.74 -14.10
N THR A 46 3.91 0.52 -13.44
CA THR A 46 4.74 -0.69 -13.61
C THR A 46 4.32 -1.83 -12.68
N LEU A 47 3.50 -1.53 -11.66
CA LEU A 47 2.95 -2.52 -10.75
C LEU A 47 1.58 -3.00 -11.23
N ASP A 48 1.40 -4.31 -11.25
CA ASP A 48 0.08 -4.91 -11.43
C ASP A 48 -0.83 -4.55 -10.25
N ASP A 49 -2.14 -4.42 -10.52
CA ASP A 49 -3.13 -4.08 -9.49
C ASP A 49 -3.10 -5.05 -8.29
N GLY A 50 -2.82 -6.34 -8.52
CA GLY A 50 -2.65 -7.32 -7.44
C GLY A 50 -1.47 -6.98 -6.51
N ALA A 51 -0.36 -6.51 -7.07
CA ALA A 51 0.83 -6.15 -6.29
C ALA A 51 0.59 -4.84 -5.51
N LYS A 52 -0.11 -3.88 -6.12
CA LYS A 52 -0.58 -2.66 -5.44
C LYS A 52 -1.51 -3.01 -4.27
N PHE A 53 -2.43 -3.94 -4.48
CA PHE A 53 -3.34 -4.41 -3.44
C PHE A 53 -2.58 -5.01 -2.25
N GLU A 54 -1.65 -5.95 -2.50
CA GLU A 54 -0.84 -6.56 -1.44
C GLU A 54 -0.03 -5.52 -0.65
N ALA A 55 0.54 -4.51 -1.35
CA ALA A 55 1.26 -3.43 -0.69
C ALA A 55 0.37 -2.59 0.24
N LEU A 56 -0.82 -2.20 -0.24
CA LEU A 56 -1.77 -1.42 0.55
C LEU A 56 -2.29 -2.21 1.76
N VAL A 57 -2.57 -3.51 1.61
CA VAL A 57 -2.97 -4.38 2.73
C VAL A 57 -1.84 -4.55 3.74
N TYR A 58 -0.60 -4.72 3.27
CA TYR A 58 0.55 -4.82 4.15
C TYR A 58 0.74 -3.56 4.98
N LEU A 59 0.67 -2.37 4.35
CA LEU A 59 0.79 -1.09 5.04
C LEU A 59 -0.39 -0.85 5.99
N ASP A 60 -1.61 -1.22 5.61
CA ASP A 60 -2.80 -1.10 6.47
C ASP A 60 -2.62 -1.84 7.80
N ARG A 61 -2.01 -3.04 7.79
CA ARG A 61 -1.74 -3.82 9.01
C ARG A 61 -0.74 -3.16 9.95
N ILE A 62 0.16 -2.33 9.43
CA ILE A 62 1.16 -1.62 10.25
C ILE A 62 0.57 -0.33 10.80
N LEU A 63 -0.24 0.36 10.00
CA LEU A 63 -0.76 1.69 10.30
C LEU A 63 -2.08 1.67 11.08
N GLY A 64 -2.88 0.62 10.95
CA GLY A 64 -4.20 0.52 11.58
C GLY A 64 -5.23 1.54 11.05
N VAL A 65 -5.03 2.07 9.84
CA VAL A 65 -5.89 3.12 9.24
C VAL A 65 -7.11 2.57 8.49
N GLU A 66 -7.26 1.25 8.43
CA GLU A 66 -8.40 0.55 7.81
C GLU A 66 -8.61 0.92 6.33
N LEU A 67 -7.54 0.93 5.52
CA LEU A 67 -7.61 1.11 4.07
C LEU A 67 -8.54 0.07 3.39
N THR A 68 -8.72 -1.08 4.04
CA THR A 68 -9.61 -2.17 3.60
C THR A 68 -11.08 -1.99 4.01
N ARG A 69 -11.46 -0.90 4.69
CA ARG A 69 -12.84 -0.67 5.20
C ARG A 69 -13.92 -0.80 4.11
N ALA A 70 -13.63 -0.35 2.89
CA ALA A 70 -14.57 -0.42 1.76
C ALA A 70 -14.79 -1.84 1.21
N LEU A 71 -14.02 -2.84 1.68
CA LEU A 71 -14.12 -4.24 1.26
C LEU A 71 -14.90 -5.12 2.24
N ARG A 72 -15.33 -4.57 3.37
CA ARG A 72 -16.13 -5.31 4.35
C ARG A 72 -17.57 -5.45 3.82
N PRO A 73 -18.17 -6.66 3.86
CA PRO A 73 -19.55 -6.87 3.41
C PRO A 73 -20.58 -6.14 4.27
#